data_AF-A0A9D4KX39-F1
#
_entry.id   AF-A0A9D4KX39-F1
#
_cell.length_a   1.000
_cell.length_b   1.000
_cell.length_c   1.000
_cell.angle_alpha   90.00
_cell.angle_beta   90.00
_cell.angle_gamma   90.00
#
_symmetry.space_group_name_H-M   'P 1'
#
loop_
_entity.id
_entity.type
_entity.pdbx_description
1 polymer ?
#
loop_
_entity_poly.entity_id
_entity_poly.type
_entity_poly.pdbx_seq_one_letter_code
_entity_poly.pdbx_strand_id
1 'polypeptide(L)'
;MAEEVSDLMSDSMAATHFSEEVEREMIHLGDEKAADLCRDIRLWWAAEDTAGISAKDRVINRLMLQNGLINNYNFGSFPPAAMYINGWPIQLWEALIAHIDAKIIIFSLCHGGTNNVRAFSSLAG
;
A
#
# COMPACT_ATOMS: atom_id res chain seq x y z
N MET A 1 24.49 -7.34 23.95
CA MET A 1 23.61 -6.21 23.62
C MET A 1 22.82 -6.65 22.42
N ALA A 2 21.52 -6.91 22.60
CA ALA A 2 20.68 -7.31 21.48
C ALA A 2 20.67 -6.15 20.48
N GLU A 3 21.04 -6.43 19.24
CA GLU A 3 20.70 -5.54 18.13
C GLU A 3 19.17 -5.43 18.16
N GLU A 4 18.66 -4.28 18.61
CA GLU A 4 17.37 -3.80 18.13
C GLU A 4 17.56 -3.66 16.62
N VAL A 5 17.21 -4.73 15.91
CA VAL A 5 16.83 -4.63 14.51
C VAL A 5 15.63 -3.69 14.55
N SER A 6 15.91 -2.39 14.41
CA SER A 6 14.92 -1.39 14.08
C SER A 6 14.13 -2.00 12.94
N ASP A 7 12.92 -2.41 13.24
CA ASP A 7 11.97 -2.90 12.26
C ASP A 7 11.63 -1.67 11.41
N LEU A 8 12.44 -1.41 10.39
CA LEU A 8 12.42 -0.20 9.55
C LEU A 8 11.07 -0.02 8.85
N MET A 9 10.23 -1.06 8.89
CA MET A 9 8.87 -1.15 8.38
C MET A 9 7.94 -1.77 9.44
N SER A 10 8.04 -1.35 10.70
CA SER A 10 7.20 -1.94 11.75
C SER A 10 5.72 -1.71 11.50
N ASP A 11 4.96 -2.79 11.33
CA ASP A 11 3.50 -2.78 11.25
C ASP A 11 2.88 -1.97 12.39
N SER A 12 3.50 -2.02 13.58
CA SER A 12 3.08 -1.29 14.78
C SER A 12 3.18 0.23 14.62
N MET A 13 4.21 0.71 13.92
CA MET A 13 4.39 2.13 13.64
C MET A 13 3.43 2.58 12.55
N ALA A 14 3.27 1.79 11.49
CA ALA A 14 2.33 2.09 10.43
C ALA A 14 0.88 2.16 10.96
N ALA A 15 0.48 1.21 11.81
CA ALA A 15 -0.83 1.19 12.45
C ALA A 15 -1.08 2.42 13.34
N THR A 16 -0.03 2.96 13.97
CA THR A 16 -0.12 4.15 14.81
C THR A 16 -0.19 5.43 13.97
N HIS A 17 0.72 5.58 12.99
CA HIS A 17 0.84 6.79 12.17
C HIS A 17 -0.27 6.94 11.14
N PHE A 18 -0.80 5.85 10.61
CA PHE A 18 -1.87 5.86 9.62
C PHE A 18 -3.22 5.43 10.21
N SER A 19 -3.44 5.70 11.50
CA SER A 19 -4.66 5.28 12.21
C SER A 19 -5.90 6.07 11.77
N GLU A 20 -7.09 5.52 12.05
CA GLU A 20 -8.37 6.21 11.84
C GLU A 20 -8.52 7.49 12.68
N GLU A 21 -7.78 7.58 13.79
CA GLU A 21 -7.76 8.79 14.61
C GLU A 21 -6.97 9.91 13.92
N VAL A 22 -5.81 9.57 13.36
CA VAL A 22 -5.01 10.53 12.56
C VAL A 22 -5.76 10.97 11.30
N GLU A 23 -6.40 10.05 10.58
CA GLU A 23 -7.25 10.37 9.43
C GLU A 23 -8.36 11.37 9.80
N ARG A 24 -9.08 11.13 10.90
CA ARG A 24 -10.14 12.02 11.37
C ARG A 24 -9.63 13.39 11.77
N GLU A 25 -8.48 13.46 12.42
CA GLU A 25 -7.88 14.73 12.80
C GLU A 25 -7.42 15.53 11.57
N MET A 26 -6.84 14.86 10.56
CA MET A 26 -6.49 15.51 9.28
C MET A 26 -7.74 16.11 8.59
N ILE A 27 -8.85 15.38 8.57
CA ILE A 27 -10.14 15.88 8.06
C ILE A 27 -10.60 17.10 8.88
N HIS A 28 -10.52 17.03 10.21
CA HIS A 28 -10.92 18.12 11.09
C HIS A 28 -10.12 19.41 10.84
N LEU A 29 -8.83 19.25 10.54
CA LEU A 29 -7.92 20.35 10.18
C LEU A 29 -8.06 20.82 8.72
N GLY A 30 -8.88 20.14 7.91
CA GLY A 30 -9.15 20.48 6.51
C GLY A 30 -8.13 19.94 5.49
N ASP A 31 -7.26 19.01 5.89
CA ASP A 31 -6.29 18.36 5.00
C ASP A 31 -6.85 17.03 4.45
N GLU A 32 -7.85 17.15 3.58
CA GLU A 32 -8.55 16.00 2.99
C GLU A 32 -7.61 15.10 2.17
N LYS A 33 -6.61 15.66 1.49
CA LYS A 33 -5.66 14.90 0.67
C LYS A 33 -4.73 14.05 1.53
N ALA A 34 -4.22 14.59 2.64
CA ALA A 34 -3.43 13.82 3.58
C ALA A 34 -4.27 12.74 4.26
N ALA A 35 -5.53 13.04 4.60
CA ALA A 35 -6.45 12.06 5.17
C ALA A 35 -6.72 10.89 4.21
N ASP A 36 -6.96 11.17 2.92
CA ASP A 36 -7.14 10.15 1.90
C ASP A 36 -5.90 9.25 1.77
N LEU A 37 -4.70 9.83 1.73
CA LEU A 37 -3.46 9.07 1.69
C LEU A 37 -3.26 8.21 2.95
N CYS A 38 -3.58 8.76 4.13
CA CYS A 38 -3.52 8.06 5.40
C CYS A 38 -4.42 6.81 5.39
N ARG A 39 -5.67 6.96 4.93
CA ARG A 39 -6.60 5.85 4.76
C ARG A 39 -6.08 4.82 3.77
N ASP A 40 -5.60 5.24 2.61
CA ASP A 40 -5.16 4.34 1.55
C ASP A 40 -3.95 3.49 1.99
N ILE A 41 -3.00 4.08 2.72
CA ILE A 41 -1.85 3.35 3.30
C ILE A 41 -2.33 2.33 4.35
N ARG A 42 -3.26 2.72 5.23
CA ARG A 42 -3.84 1.82 6.23
C ARG A 42 -4.55 0.63 5.60
N LEU A 43 -5.38 0.87 4.58
CA LEU A 43 -6.11 -0.17 3.86
C LEU A 43 -5.17 -1.11 3.09
N TRP A 44 -4.10 -0.56 2.51
CA TRP A 44 -3.05 -1.37 1.87
C TRP A 44 -2.36 -2.30 2.88
N TRP A 45 -1.95 -1.79 4.05
CA TRP A 45 -1.37 -2.63 5.11
C TRP A 45 -2.33 -3.72 5.58
N ALA A 46 -3.60 -3.37 5.81
CA ALA A 46 -4.61 -4.35 6.17
C ALA A 46 -4.77 -5.44 5.10
N ALA A 47 -4.67 -5.07 3.82
CA ALA A 47 -4.73 -6.02 2.70
C ALA A 47 -3.52 -6.96 2.61
N GLU A 48 -2.39 -6.64 3.24
CA GLU A 48 -1.24 -7.53 3.36
C GLU A 48 -1.39 -8.49 4.55
N ASP A 49 -1.64 -7.97 5.76
CA ASP A 49 -1.46 -8.78 6.97
C ASP A 49 -2.76 -9.17 7.72
N THR A 50 -3.88 -8.49 7.50
CA THR A 50 -5.11 -8.76 8.28
C THR A 50 -5.84 -10.01 7.80
N ALA A 51 -6.15 -10.94 8.70
CA ALA A 51 -6.95 -12.13 8.39
C ALA A 51 -8.45 -11.80 8.20
N GLY A 52 -9.18 -12.61 7.43
CA GLY A 52 -10.63 -12.45 7.25
C GLY A 52 -11.09 -11.49 6.14
N ILE A 53 -10.17 -10.74 5.51
CA ILE A 53 -10.47 -9.93 4.32
C ILE A 53 -10.50 -10.83 3.09
N SER A 54 -11.57 -10.74 2.30
CA SER A 54 -11.71 -11.50 1.06
C SER A 54 -10.62 -11.11 0.05
N ALA A 55 -10.22 -12.04 -0.81
CA ALA A 55 -9.16 -11.76 -1.78
C ALA A 55 -9.55 -10.62 -2.76
N LYS A 56 -10.84 -10.49 -3.09
CA LYS A 56 -11.38 -9.36 -3.86
C LYS A 56 -11.17 -8.04 -3.13
N ASP A 57 -11.53 -7.96 -1.86
CA ASP A 57 -11.41 -6.72 -1.08
C ASP A 57 -9.95 -6.35 -0.86
N ARG A 58 -9.05 -7.33 -0.70
CA ARG A 58 -7.60 -7.08 -0.67
C ARG A 58 -7.10 -6.45 -1.97
N VAL A 59 -7.59 -6.90 -3.13
CA VAL A 59 -7.25 -6.30 -4.42
C VAL A 59 -7.77 -4.87 -4.53
N ILE A 60 -9.02 -4.63 -4.11
CA ILE A 60 -9.61 -3.28 -4.10
C ILE A 60 -8.78 -2.34 -3.23
N ASN A 61 -8.43 -2.73 -2.01
CA ASN A 61 -7.64 -1.91 -1.10
C ASN A 61 -6.25 -1.57 -1.68
N ARG A 62 -5.59 -2.53 -2.35
CA ARG A 62 -4.32 -2.26 -3.04
C ARG A 62 -4.48 -1.28 -4.20
N LEU A 63 -5.54 -1.42 -4.99
CA LEU A 63 -5.83 -0.54 -6.12
C LEU A 63 -6.15 0.89 -5.68
N MET A 64 -6.74 1.10 -4.50
CA MET A 64 -6.98 2.45 -3.97
C MET A 64 -5.68 3.23 -3.82
N LEU A 65 -4.68 2.64 -3.15
CA LEU A 65 -3.36 3.27 -2.98
C LEU A 65 -2.66 3.48 -4.33
N GLN A 66 -2.69 2.49 -5.23
CA GLN A 66 -2.12 2.65 -6.57
C GLN A 66 -2.76 3.82 -7.34
N ASN A 67 -4.09 3.91 -7.34
CA ASN A 67 -4.80 5.00 -8.00
C ASN A 67 -4.43 6.36 -7.39
N GLY A 68 -4.34 6.45 -6.06
CA GLY A 68 -3.88 7.66 -5.38
C GLY A 68 -2.47 8.08 -5.81
N LEU A 69 -1.55 7.13 -5.97
CA LEU A 69 -0.17 7.41 -6.36
C LEU A 69 -0.03 7.79 -7.84
N ILE A 70 -0.77 7.12 -8.72
CA ILE A 70 -0.73 7.34 -10.17
C ILE A 70 -1.42 8.65 -10.54
N ASN A 71 -2.60 8.94 -9.98
CA ASN A 71 -3.38 10.14 -10.31
C ASN A 71 -2.69 11.44 -9.89
N ASN A 72 -1.75 11.36 -8.95
CA ASN A 72 -0.95 12.50 -8.51
C ASN A 72 0.35 12.69 -9.32
N TYR A 73 0.64 11.86 -10.32
CA TYR A 73 1.84 11.99 -11.16
C TYR A 73 1.49 12.25 -12.64
N ASN A 74 2.12 13.26 -13.23
CA ASN A 74 1.98 13.56 -14.65
C ASN A 74 3.07 12.85 -15.46
N PHE A 75 2.74 11.71 -16.06
CA PHE A 75 3.68 10.94 -16.90
C PHE A 75 4.14 11.69 -18.16
N GLY A 76 3.42 12.73 -18.59
CA GLY A 76 3.78 13.56 -19.75
C GLY A 76 4.67 14.75 -19.43
N SER A 77 5.03 14.99 -18.15
CA SER A 77 5.86 16.14 -17.80
C SER A 77 7.34 15.91 -18.12
N PHE A 78 7.98 16.89 -18.74
CA PHE A 78 9.44 16.95 -18.92
C PHE A 78 10.01 18.16 -18.16
N PRO A 79 11.13 18.02 -17.43
CA PRO A 79 11.89 16.78 -17.22
C PRO A 79 11.13 15.77 -16.35
N PRO A 80 11.37 14.45 -16.53
CA PRO A 80 10.79 13.44 -15.66
C PRO A 80 11.27 13.63 -14.21
N ALA A 81 10.52 13.10 -13.25
CA ALA A 81 10.94 13.10 -11.85
C ALA A 81 12.30 12.39 -11.71
N ALA A 82 13.29 13.09 -11.15
CA ALA A 82 14.65 12.58 -11.04
C ALA A 82 14.89 11.76 -9.76
N MET A 83 14.34 12.21 -8.63
CA MET A 83 14.60 11.61 -7.31
C MET A 83 13.35 11.45 -6.45
N TYR A 84 12.37 12.35 -6.59
CA TYR A 84 11.16 12.34 -5.78
C TYR A 84 9.92 12.56 -6.65
N ILE A 85 8.84 11.84 -6.33
CA ILE A 85 7.49 12.04 -6.85
C ILE A 85 6.61 12.43 -5.67
N ASN A 86 6.10 13.67 -5.65
CA ASN A 86 5.23 14.17 -4.57
C ASN A 86 5.80 13.97 -3.15
N GLY A 87 7.10 14.16 -2.99
CA GLY A 87 7.80 13.98 -1.71
C GLY A 87 8.20 12.52 -1.40
N TRP A 88 7.79 11.56 -2.21
CA TRP A 88 8.20 10.15 -2.09
C TRP A 88 9.48 9.91 -2.89
N PRO A 89 10.48 9.22 -2.34
CA PRO A 89 11.60 8.74 -3.13
C PRO A 89 11.10 7.92 -4.33
N ILE A 90 11.60 8.19 -5.52
CA ILE A 90 11.11 7.55 -6.75
C ILE A 90 11.20 6.02 -6.67
N GLN A 91 12.26 5.50 -6.06
CA GLN A 91 12.45 4.05 -5.87
C GLN A 91 11.35 3.45 -4.99
N LEU A 92 10.91 4.16 -3.95
CA LEU A 92 9.83 3.72 -3.08
C LEU A 92 8.49 3.73 -3.83
N TRP A 93 8.23 4.80 -4.58
CA TRP A 93 7.02 4.93 -5.40
C TRP A 93 6.92 3.80 -6.44
N GLU A 94 8.00 3.54 -7.18
CA GLU A 94 8.07 2.47 -8.19
C GLU A 94 7.93 1.09 -7.55
N ALA A 95 8.64 0.84 -6.45
CA ALA A 95 8.59 -0.44 -5.75
C ALA A 95 7.18 -0.75 -5.24
N LEU A 96 6.47 0.25 -4.73
CA LEU A 96 5.13 0.06 -4.20
C LEU A 96 4.12 -0.25 -5.32
N ILE A 97 4.20 0.48 -6.44
CA ILE A 97 3.36 0.21 -7.62
C ILE A 97 3.63 -1.20 -8.17
N ALA A 98 4.91 -1.55 -8.36
CA ALA A 98 5.30 -2.86 -8.86
C ALA A 98 4.85 -3.99 -7.91
N HIS A 99 4.92 -3.78 -6.59
CA HIS A 99 4.43 -4.73 -5.61
C HIS A 99 2.91 -4.95 -5.73
N ILE A 100 2.14 -3.86 -5.85
CA ILE A 100 0.68 -3.94 -6.04
C ILE A 100 0.33 -4.69 -7.33
N ASP A 101 0.97 -4.34 -8.45
CA ASP A 101 0.76 -4.99 -9.74
C ASP A 101 1.07 -6.49 -9.68
N ALA A 102 2.19 -6.86 -9.07
CA ALA A 102 2.56 -8.26 -8.89
C ALA A 102 1.48 -9.04 -8.12
N LYS A 103 0.94 -8.48 -7.04
CA LYS A 103 -0.13 -9.13 -6.25
C LYS A 103 -1.42 -9.30 -7.06
N ILE A 104 -1.78 -8.31 -7.87
CA ILE A 104 -2.97 -8.36 -8.74
C ILE A 104 -2.79 -9.44 -9.81
N ILE A 105 -1.62 -9.52 -10.43
CA ILE A 105 -1.30 -10.56 -11.42
C ILE A 105 -1.36 -11.94 -10.77
N ILE A 106 -0.79 -12.13 -9.59
CA ILE A 106 -0.88 -13.42 -8.89
C ILE A 106 -2.34 -13.77 -8.61
N PHE A 107 -3.15 -12.78 -8.17
CA PHE A 107 -4.58 -13.00 -7.93
C PHE A 107 -5.32 -13.45 -9.19
N SER A 108 -5.01 -12.90 -10.36
CA SER A 108 -5.64 -13.31 -11.62
C SER A 108 -5.21 -14.71 -12.09
N LEU A 109 -4.04 -15.18 -11.66
CA LEU A 109 -3.51 -16.52 -11.96
C LEU A 109 -4.00 -17.60 -10.96
N CYS A 110 -4.42 -17.21 -9.76
CA CYS A 110 -4.99 -18.13 -8.78
C CYS A 110 -6.42 -18.55 -9.17
N HIS A 111 -6.63 -19.82 -9.47
CA HIS A 111 -7.95 -20.37 -9.79
C HIS A 111 -8.85 -20.35 -8.53
N GLY A 112 -10.00 -19.68 -8.61
CA GLY A 112 -11.01 -19.69 -7.55
C GLY A 112 -10.91 -18.57 -6.50
N GLY A 113 -10.11 -17.53 -6.73
CA GLY A 113 -10.07 -16.35 -5.84
C GLY A 113 -9.40 -16.62 -4.48
N THR A 114 -8.64 -17.69 -4.35
CA THR A 114 -7.96 -18.13 -3.13
C THR A 114 -6.52 -17.64 -3.06
N ASN A 115 -6.28 -16.35 -3.30
CA ASN A 115 -4.95 -15.80 -3.08
C ASN A 115 -4.78 -15.44 -1.58
N ASN A 116 -4.44 -16.45 -0.78
CA ASN A 116 -3.92 -16.23 0.57
C ASN A 116 -2.43 -15.95 0.45
N VAL A 117 -2.03 -14.68 0.57
CA VAL A 117 -0.63 -14.21 0.46
C VAL A 117 0.34 -14.98 1.39
N ARG A 118 -0.17 -15.63 2.44
CA ARG A 118 0.61 -16.51 3.34
C ARG A 118 0.90 -17.91 2.78
N ALA A 119 0.38 -18.25 1.61
CA ALA A 119 0.50 -19.57 0.99
C ALA A 119 1.19 -19.47 -0.38
N PHE A 120 2.46 -19.06 -0.43
CA PHE A 120 3.31 -19.42 -1.58
C PHE A 120 3.39 -20.95 -1.78
N SER A 121 3.05 -21.73 -0.76
CA SER A 121 2.89 -23.19 -0.83
C SER A 121 1.64 -23.66 -1.59
N SER A 122 0.61 -22.83 -1.81
CA SER A 122 -0.60 -23.25 -2.53
C SER A 122 -0.47 -23.20 -4.05
N LEU A 123 0.67 -22.71 -4.57
CA LEU A 123 1.02 -22.77 -5.99
C LEU A 123 1.68 -24.11 -6.40
N ALA A 124 2.05 -24.95 -5.43
CA ALA A 124 2.75 -26.22 -5.65
C ALA A 124 1.85 -27.47 -5.47
N GLY A 125 0.52 -27.32 -5.63
CA GLY A 125 -0.46 -28.40 -5.52
C GLY A 125 -1.08 -28.76 -6.86
#